data_AF-A0A3D4BTY6-F1
#
_entry.id   AF-A0A3D4BTY6-F1
#
_cell.length_a   1.000
_cell.length_b   1.000
_cell.length_c   1.000
_cell.angle_alpha   90.00
_cell.angle_beta   90.00
_cell.angle_gamma   90.00
#
_symmetry.space_group_name_H-M   'P 1'
#
loop_
_entity.id
_entity.type
_entity.pdbx_description
1 polymer ?
#
loop_
_entity_poly.entity_id
_entity_poly.type
_entity_poly.pdbx_seq_one_letter_code
_entity_poly.pdbx_strand_id
1 'polypeptide(L)'
;FDPGQDPDGNPTFSKPKEGETGSFQRSAKVLYKGSLVIGTPYLYNAGKVENQKRKKGSLHETTFSYHLYAPDMYDMEPLGIMEQIIPVVNQIQVLWLKLQNVIAEARPKGIAIDFTAIESVPLGEGGEVMDPEDVVDMFLQKGVLVYRRYDPKSGYSSAKPIEELENGVGKDATFYYGQIINNIQLIRDITGLNELTDGSTPDARTLTSVAAMAQEGSNNALYYILDGERDILERACGDMLLRIQDIIQNGKGYDGYKRSLGTNSVEYWKASEKLPAHVFGINLEIRPDEMARQRLLEYATKYAGDGGLQPEDIFLIESTDNLKQAQEILSYRFAKRRKETQNHQMTLQRDRVEAEQQSAVAQEQERQRTAQLENELKKDLESHKKGLEVEFEHLRHKHRMSELELSAEKDQSMKAMDMARDAMGGA
;
A
#
# COMPACT_ATOMS: atom_id res chain seq x y z
N PHE A 1 -8.12 60.50 20.70
CA PHE A 1 -6.83 59.82 20.51
C PHE A 1 -6.74 58.74 21.57
N ASP A 2 -6.99 57.51 21.15
CA ASP A 2 -6.88 56.32 22.01
C ASP A 2 -5.38 56.07 22.25
N PRO A 3 -4.88 56.04 23.50
CA PRO A 3 -3.44 56.01 23.80
C PRO A 3 -2.70 54.74 23.34
N GLY A 4 -3.38 53.79 22.69
CA GLY A 4 -2.79 52.57 22.12
C GLY A 4 -2.59 52.56 20.60
N GLN A 5 -3.00 53.62 19.89
CA GLN A 5 -2.90 53.69 18.42
C GLN A 5 -2.10 54.91 17.96
N ASP A 6 -1.32 54.74 16.89
CA ASP A 6 -0.69 55.86 16.19
C ASP A 6 -1.75 56.72 15.44
N PRO A 7 -1.39 57.88 14.88
CA PRO A 7 -2.33 58.74 14.15
C PRO A 7 -3.02 58.06 12.95
N ASP A 8 -2.48 56.94 12.48
CA ASP A 8 -2.97 56.15 11.35
C ASP A 8 -3.78 54.92 11.79
N GLY A 9 -4.02 54.74 13.10
CA GLY A 9 -4.89 53.70 13.66
C GLY A 9 -4.22 52.34 13.89
N ASN A 10 -2.89 52.24 13.78
CA ASN A 10 -2.18 50.99 14.00
C ASN A 10 -1.87 50.77 15.49
N PRO A 11 -2.02 49.53 16.01
CA PRO A 11 -1.71 49.22 17.40
C PRO A 11 -0.19 49.30 17.65
N THR A 12 0.22 50.17 18.57
CA THR A 12 1.64 50.31 18.93
C THR A 12 2.00 49.34 20.06
N PHE A 13 2.81 48.32 19.73
CA PHE A 13 3.32 47.37 20.73
C PHE A 13 4.56 47.95 21.42
N SER A 14 4.37 48.68 22.52
CA SER A 14 5.48 49.04 23.40
C SER A 14 5.81 47.89 24.37
N LYS A 15 7.11 47.65 24.63
CA LYS A 15 7.53 46.65 25.63
C LYS A 15 7.05 47.09 27.02
N PRO A 16 6.52 46.18 27.87
CA PRO A 16 6.08 46.53 29.20
C PRO A 16 7.26 47.01 30.04
N LYS A 17 7.07 48.09 30.80
CA LYS A 17 8.06 48.59 31.76
C LYS A 17 8.19 47.61 32.92
N GLU A 18 9.42 47.33 33.35
CA GLU A 18 9.70 46.43 34.48
C GLU A 18 8.95 46.88 35.74
N GLY A 19 8.10 46.01 36.27
CA GLY A 19 7.38 46.22 37.54
C GLY A 19 5.85 46.10 37.46
N GLU A 20 5.25 46.13 36.27
CA GLU A 20 3.82 45.82 36.12
C GLU A 20 3.63 44.31 35.92
N THR A 21 3.03 43.64 36.90
CA THR A 21 2.48 42.30 36.71
C THR A 21 1.28 42.40 35.77
N GLY A 22 1.56 42.50 34.47
CA GLY A 22 0.54 42.39 33.43
C GLY A 22 -0.22 41.10 33.66
N SER A 23 -1.52 41.21 33.98
CA SER A 23 -2.38 40.05 34.05
C SER A 23 -2.46 39.45 32.66
N PHE A 24 -1.69 38.40 32.39
CA PHE A 24 -1.87 37.60 31.19
C PHE A 24 -3.28 36.98 31.26
N GLN A 25 -4.26 37.63 30.63
CA GLN A 25 -5.59 37.06 30.46
C GLN A 25 -5.48 35.84 29.54
N ARG A 26 -5.46 34.64 30.14
CA ARG A 26 -5.56 33.39 29.39
C ARG A 26 -7.00 33.26 28.86
N SER A 27 -7.21 33.59 27.60
CA SER A 27 -8.46 33.30 26.90
C SER A 27 -8.57 31.79 26.65
N ALA A 28 -9.64 31.16 27.16
CA ALA A 28 -9.94 29.75 26.89
C ALA A 28 -11.25 29.64 26.11
N LYS A 29 -11.24 28.86 25.03
CA LYS A 29 -12.45 28.53 24.26
C LYS A 29 -13.33 27.61 25.11
N VAL A 30 -14.63 27.88 25.19
CA VAL A 30 -15.61 27.11 25.96
C VAL A 30 -16.84 26.81 25.12
N LEU A 31 -17.26 25.55 25.09
CA LEU A 31 -18.45 25.13 24.37
C LEU A 31 -19.70 25.19 25.25
N TYR A 32 -20.77 25.70 24.66
CA TYR A 32 -22.12 25.68 25.21
C TYR A 32 -23.01 24.82 24.33
N LYS A 33 -23.99 24.15 24.94
CA LYS A 33 -25.04 23.37 24.28
C LYS A 33 -26.39 24.01 24.59
N GLY A 34 -27.34 23.79 23.69
CA GLY A 34 -28.74 24.14 23.84
C GLY A 34 -29.55 23.43 22.77
N SER A 35 -30.81 23.12 23.07
CA SER A 35 -31.74 22.48 22.16
C SER A 35 -32.88 23.46 21.88
N LEU A 36 -33.04 23.86 20.62
CA LEU A 36 -34.08 24.79 20.19
C LEU A 36 -35.34 24.00 19.80
N VAL A 37 -36.50 24.42 20.29
CA VAL A 37 -37.78 23.86 19.83
C VAL A 37 -38.18 24.53 18.53
N ILE A 38 -38.18 23.76 17.43
CA ILE A 38 -38.49 24.25 16.07
C ILE A 38 -39.85 24.95 16.06
N GLY A 39 -39.90 26.15 15.48
CA GLY A 39 -41.14 26.95 15.40
C GLY A 39 -41.45 27.77 16.65
N THR A 40 -40.58 27.75 17.67
CA THR A 40 -40.73 28.60 18.86
C THR A 40 -39.39 29.26 19.23
N PRO A 41 -39.41 30.37 19.99
CA PRO A 41 -38.19 31.00 20.51
C PRO A 41 -37.63 30.28 21.75
N TYR A 42 -38.19 29.14 22.17
CA TYR A 42 -37.78 28.46 23.40
C TYR A 42 -36.55 27.57 23.18
N LEU A 43 -35.53 27.80 24.01
CA LEU A 43 -34.32 26.99 24.11
C LEU A 43 -34.32 26.23 25.44
N TYR A 44 -34.17 24.91 25.39
CA TYR A 44 -34.04 24.05 26.57
C TYR A 44 -32.66 23.38 26.60
N ASN A 45 -32.25 22.85 27.76
CA ASN A 45 -30.93 22.23 27.95
C ASN A 45 -29.76 23.18 27.61
N ALA A 46 -29.98 24.49 27.81
CA ALA A 46 -28.96 25.52 27.62
C ALA A 46 -27.94 25.45 28.76
N GLY A 47 -26.67 25.27 28.43
CA GLY A 47 -25.63 25.19 29.46
C GLY A 47 -24.26 24.90 28.87
N LYS A 48 -23.24 24.88 29.74
CA LYS A 48 -21.88 24.51 29.35
C LYS A 48 -21.83 23.02 29.01
N VAL A 49 -21.10 22.66 27.96
CA VAL A 49 -20.84 21.26 27.64
C VAL A 49 -19.93 20.68 28.71
N GLU A 50 -20.34 19.57 29.32
CA GLU A 50 -19.53 18.77 30.24
C GLU A 50 -18.53 17.91 29.48
N ASN A 51 -17.38 17.65 30.08
CA ASN A 51 -16.29 16.87 29.49
C ASN A 51 -15.90 17.31 28.06
N GLN A 52 -15.46 18.56 27.94
CA GLN A 52 -15.03 19.14 26.67
C GLN A 52 -13.72 18.52 26.20
N LYS A 53 -13.64 18.21 24.91
CA LYS A 53 -12.43 17.70 24.26
C LYS A 53 -11.34 18.75 24.36
N ARG A 54 -10.26 18.44 25.11
CA ARG A 54 -9.10 19.33 25.29
C ARG A 54 -7.83 18.50 25.16
N LYS A 55 -6.97 18.88 24.21
CA LYS A 55 -5.66 18.24 24.03
C LYS A 55 -4.76 18.63 25.22
N LYS A 56 -3.98 17.68 25.76
CA LYS A 56 -3.08 17.95 26.91
C LYS A 56 -2.08 19.09 26.65
N GLY A 57 -1.63 19.25 25.39
CA GLY A 57 -0.75 20.36 24.98
C GLY A 57 -1.45 21.72 24.83
N SER A 58 -2.77 21.72 24.61
CA SER A 58 -3.56 22.93 24.35
C SER A 58 -4.86 22.89 25.15
N LEU A 59 -4.75 22.97 26.48
CA LEU A 59 -5.91 22.95 27.38
C LEU A 59 -6.84 24.15 27.21
N HIS A 60 -6.42 25.21 26.55
CA HIS A 60 -7.22 26.41 26.28
C HIS A 60 -8.13 26.27 25.05
N GLU A 61 -7.90 25.28 24.20
CA GLU A 61 -8.65 25.05 22.96
C GLU A 61 -9.62 23.87 23.09
N THR A 62 -10.76 23.96 22.41
CA THR A 62 -11.75 22.88 22.35
C THR A 62 -12.48 22.91 21.00
N THR A 63 -12.98 21.76 20.57
CA THR A 63 -13.60 21.51 19.26
C THR A 63 -15.06 21.07 19.41
N PHE A 64 -15.93 21.48 18.48
CA PHE A 64 -17.32 21.02 18.41
C PHE A 64 -17.41 19.50 18.23
N SER A 65 -18.54 18.90 18.60
CA SER A 65 -18.76 17.45 18.42
C SER A 65 -18.91 17.03 16.95
N TYR A 66 -19.18 17.98 16.06
CA TYR A 66 -19.20 17.80 14.62
C TYR A 66 -18.02 18.54 13.99
N HIS A 67 -17.54 18.03 12.85
CA HIS A 67 -16.49 18.64 12.07
C HIS A 67 -17.08 19.09 10.74
N LEU A 68 -16.73 20.30 10.33
CA LEU A 68 -17.08 20.85 9.04
C LEU A 68 -15.78 21.18 8.31
N TYR A 69 -15.78 20.93 7.01
CA TYR A 69 -14.71 21.32 6.11
C TYR A 69 -15.34 22.12 4.98
N ALA A 70 -14.74 23.28 4.68
CA ALA A 70 -15.10 24.07 3.53
C ALA A 70 -14.06 23.76 2.45
N PRO A 71 -14.44 23.02 1.39
CA PRO A 71 -13.56 22.82 0.26
C PRO A 71 -13.36 24.14 -0.47
N ASP A 72 -12.13 24.38 -0.94
CA ASP A 72 -11.77 25.47 -1.84
C ASP A 72 -12.26 26.87 -1.39
N MET A 73 -11.60 27.45 -0.37
CA MET A 73 -11.90 28.81 0.08
C MET A 73 -11.21 29.84 -0.79
N TYR A 74 -11.99 30.69 -1.45
CA TYR A 74 -11.51 31.84 -2.21
C TYR A 74 -12.10 33.11 -1.59
N ASP A 75 -11.25 34.08 -1.24
CA ASP A 75 -11.67 35.34 -0.59
C ASP A 75 -12.59 35.15 0.63
N MET A 76 -12.28 34.17 1.49
CA MET A 76 -13.07 33.80 2.68
C MET A 76 -14.47 33.25 2.41
N GLU A 77 -14.80 32.93 1.16
CA GLU A 77 -16.05 32.28 0.76
C GLU A 77 -15.78 30.87 0.23
N PRO A 78 -16.61 29.87 0.59
CA PRO A 78 -16.49 28.53 0.04
C PRO A 78 -16.98 28.53 -1.41
N LEU A 79 -16.09 28.24 -2.36
CA LEU A 79 -16.46 28.20 -3.77
C LEU A 79 -16.97 26.81 -4.16
N GLY A 80 -18.22 26.73 -4.60
CA GLY A 80 -18.78 25.47 -5.07
C GLY A 80 -18.32 25.12 -6.49
N ILE A 81 -18.08 23.83 -6.78
CA ILE A 81 -17.79 23.36 -8.15
C ILE A 81 -18.87 23.82 -9.14
N MET A 82 -20.14 23.79 -8.73
CA MET A 82 -21.25 24.28 -9.56
C MET A 82 -21.15 25.76 -9.88
N GLU A 83 -20.67 26.58 -8.94
CA GLU A 83 -20.51 28.02 -9.14
C GLU A 83 -19.41 28.33 -10.15
N GLN A 84 -18.32 27.54 -10.13
CA GLN A 84 -17.26 27.61 -11.13
C GLN A 84 -17.76 27.26 -12.56
N ILE A 85 -18.78 26.41 -12.65
CA ILE A 85 -19.34 25.92 -13.93
C ILE A 85 -20.37 26.90 -14.54
N ILE A 86 -21.06 27.70 -13.73
CA ILE A 86 -22.08 28.68 -14.19
C ILE A 86 -21.60 29.53 -15.39
N PRO A 87 -20.43 30.19 -15.36
CA PRO A 87 -19.99 31.02 -16.50
C PRO A 87 -19.82 30.21 -17.79
N VAL A 88 -19.31 28.97 -17.68
CA VAL A 88 -19.10 28.08 -18.83
C VAL A 88 -20.44 27.63 -19.41
N VAL A 89 -21.40 27.26 -18.56
CA VAL A 89 -22.75 26.87 -18.97
C VAL A 89 -23.50 28.04 -19.62
N ASN A 90 -23.40 29.24 -19.06
CA ASN A 90 -23.97 30.44 -19.65
C ASN A 90 -23.38 30.70 -21.05
N GLN A 91 -22.07 30.48 -21.24
CA GLN A 91 -21.43 30.61 -22.53
C GLN A 91 -21.93 29.57 -23.53
N ILE A 92 -22.10 28.31 -23.11
CA ILE A 92 -22.71 27.26 -23.95
C ILE A 92 -24.11 27.68 -24.40
N GLN A 93 -24.95 28.19 -23.49
CA GLN A 93 -26.29 28.63 -23.82
C GLN A 93 -26.29 29.75 -24.86
N VAL A 94 -25.42 30.75 -24.70
CA VAL A 94 -25.28 31.84 -25.68
C VAL A 94 -24.78 31.34 -27.03
N LEU A 95 -23.76 30.46 -27.05
CA LEU A 95 -23.24 29.87 -28.28
C LEU A 95 -24.29 29.02 -28.99
N TRP A 96 -25.09 28.27 -28.23
CA TRP A 96 -26.17 27.45 -28.77
C TRP A 96 -27.26 28.31 -29.42
N LEU A 97 -27.68 29.40 -28.77
CA LEU A 97 -28.64 30.35 -29.35
C LEU A 97 -28.09 31.03 -30.60
N LYS A 98 -26.80 31.40 -30.62
CA LYS A 98 -26.14 31.95 -31.81
C LYS A 98 -26.09 30.93 -32.94
N LEU A 99 -25.75 29.68 -32.64
CA LEU A 99 -25.76 28.59 -33.62
C LEU A 99 -27.17 28.40 -34.21
N GLN A 100 -28.21 28.38 -33.37
CA GLN A 100 -29.60 28.33 -33.83
C GLN A 100 -29.95 29.52 -34.74
N ASN A 101 -29.50 30.73 -34.39
CA ASN A 101 -29.75 31.90 -35.23
C ASN A 101 -29.03 31.78 -36.58
N VAL A 102 -27.76 31.37 -36.60
CA VAL A 102 -27.00 31.15 -37.84
C VAL A 102 -27.65 30.07 -38.71
N ILE A 103 -28.18 29.00 -38.11
CA ILE A 103 -28.92 27.97 -38.84
C ILE A 103 -30.27 28.51 -39.37
N ALA A 104 -30.95 29.37 -38.62
CA ALA A 104 -32.21 29.98 -39.05
C ALA A 104 -32.01 31.03 -40.17
N GLU A 105 -30.93 31.80 -40.11
CA GLU A 105 -30.50 32.75 -41.13
C GLU A 105 -29.82 32.07 -42.33
N ALA A 106 -29.62 30.75 -42.26
CA ALA A 106 -28.98 29.98 -43.32
C ALA A 106 -29.82 30.02 -44.59
N ARG A 107 -29.35 30.77 -45.59
CA ARG A 107 -29.97 30.79 -46.91
C ARG A 107 -29.59 29.55 -47.70
N PRO A 108 -30.38 29.09 -48.67
CA PRO A 108 -29.94 28.08 -49.61
C PRO A 108 -28.67 28.53 -50.34
N LYS A 109 -27.80 27.59 -50.74
CA LYS A 109 -26.62 27.91 -51.56
C LYS A 109 -27.06 28.68 -52.80
N GLY A 110 -26.60 29.91 -52.91
CA GLY A 110 -27.04 30.87 -53.89
C GLY A 110 -26.23 30.85 -55.17
N ILE A 111 -26.84 31.33 -56.25
CA ILE A 111 -26.17 31.53 -57.54
C ILE A 111 -26.25 33.01 -57.86
N ALA A 112 -25.10 33.66 -58.04
CA ALA A 112 -25.06 35.00 -58.60
C ALA A 112 -25.13 34.90 -60.13
N ILE A 113 -26.14 35.52 -60.73
CA ILE A 113 -26.41 35.47 -62.16
C ILE A 113 -26.22 36.87 -62.75
N ASP A 114 -25.30 36.98 -63.72
CA ASP A 114 -25.14 38.21 -64.50
C ASP A 114 -26.27 38.33 -65.54
N PHE A 115 -27.14 39.31 -65.35
CA PHE A 115 -28.29 39.53 -66.24
C PHE A 115 -27.84 39.95 -67.64
N THR A 116 -26.74 40.71 -67.74
CA THR A 116 -26.21 41.21 -69.02
C THR A 116 -25.65 40.06 -69.87
N ALA A 117 -25.17 38.98 -69.24
CA ALA A 117 -24.73 37.78 -69.94
C ALA A 117 -25.91 36.96 -70.50
N ILE A 118 -27.06 36.94 -69.81
CA ILE A 118 -28.26 36.18 -70.22
C ILE A 118 -29.13 36.95 -71.22
N GLU A 119 -29.14 38.30 -71.18
CA GLU A 119 -29.84 39.17 -72.14
C GLU A 119 -29.39 38.98 -73.61
N SER A 120 -28.23 38.35 -73.83
CA SER A 120 -27.76 37.97 -75.16
C SER A 120 -28.46 36.72 -75.75
N VAL A 121 -29.35 36.09 -74.99
CA VAL A 121 -30.26 35.02 -75.45
C VAL A 121 -31.63 35.65 -75.72
N PRO A 122 -32.15 35.62 -76.96
CA PRO A 122 -33.35 36.36 -77.32
C PRO A 122 -34.59 35.71 -76.69
N LEU A 123 -35.02 36.21 -75.53
CA LEU A 123 -36.35 36.00 -74.98
C LEU A 123 -37.17 37.28 -75.21
N GLY A 124 -38.35 37.11 -75.80
CA GLY A 124 -39.14 38.13 -76.48
C GLY A 124 -39.49 39.37 -75.66
N GLU A 125 -39.86 40.42 -76.40
CA GLU A 125 -40.28 41.75 -75.93
C GLU A 125 -41.24 41.68 -74.73
N GLY A 126 -40.81 42.22 -73.59
CA GLY A 126 -41.67 42.39 -72.41
C GLY A 126 -40.97 42.27 -71.04
N GLY A 127 -39.67 42.53 -70.92
CA GLY A 127 -38.99 42.48 -69.63
C GLY A 127 -39.33 43.70 -68.77
N GLU A 128 -40.22 43.54 -67.79
CA GLU A 128 -40.37 44.50 -66.70
C GLU A 128 -39.05 44.57 -65.92
N VAL A 129 -38.59 45.79 -65.63
CA VAL A 129 -37.44 46.02 -64.76
C VAL A 129 -37.85 45.56 -63.36
N MET A 130 -37.27 44.47 -62.85
CA MET A 130 -37.53 44.03 -61.47
C MET A 130 -37.26 45.18 -60.50
N ASP A 131 -38.19 45.41 -59.60
CA ASP A 131 -38.01 46.41 -58.56
C ASP A 131 -36.91 45.95 -57.59
N PRO A 132 -36.14 46.88 -56.97
CA PRO A 132 -35.08 46.53 -56.03
C PRO A 132 -35.55 45.63 -54.88
N GLU A 133 -36.83 45.74 -54.49
CA GLU A 133 -37.46 44.91 -53.46
C GLU A 133 -37.59 43.45 -53.93
N ASP A 134 -37.97 43.21 -55.18
CA ASP A 134 -38.08 41.87 -55.77
C ASP A 134 -36.72 41.18 -55.90
N VAL A 135 -35.66 41.95 -56.19
CA VAL A 135 -34.29 41.42 -56.26
C VAL A 135 -33.80 41.00 -54.88
N VAL A 136 -34.11 41.79 -53.85
CA VAL A 136 -33.78 41.47 -52.45
C VAL A 136 -34.60 40.26 -51.98
N ASP A 137 -35.89 40.17 -52.31
CA ASP A 137 -36.75 39.05 -51.96
C ASP A 137 -36.33 37.76 -52.68
N MET A 138 -35.94 37.84 -53.95
CA MET A 138 -35.40 36.71 -54.69
C MET A 138 -34.06 36.23 -54.11
N PHE A 139 -33.21 37.15 -53.66
CA PHE A 139 -31.97 36.81 -52.95
C PHE A 139 -32.24 36.20 -51.56
N LEU A 140 -33.24 36.69 -50.83
CA LEU A 140 -33.64 36.17 -49.52
C LEU A 140 -34.29 34.79 -49.60
N GLN A 141 -35.18 34.55 -50.57
CA GLN A 141 -35.96 33.32 -50.69
C GLN A 141 -35.25 32.22 -51.48
N LYS A 142 -34.57 32.57 -52.58
CA LYS A 142 -33.98 31.60 -53.52
C LYS A 142 -32.45 31.61 -53.51
N GLY A 143 -31.82 32.57 -52.81
CA GLY A 143 -30.36 32.74 -52.82
C GLY A 143 -29.82 33.24 -54.18
N VAL A 144 -30.68 33.65 -55.11
CA VAL A 144 -30.26 34.08 -56.44
C VAL A 144 -30.04 35.58 -56.42
N LEU A 145 -28.81 36.02 -56.68
CA LEU A 145 -28.48 37.45 -56.81
C LEU A 145 -28.36 37.80 -58.28
N VAL A 146 -29.24 38.66 -58.78
CA VAL A 146 -29.17 39.19 -60.14
C VAL A 146 -28.46 40.54 -60.10
N TYR A 147 -27.38 40.68 -60.87
CA TYR A 147 -26.65 41.93 -61.01
C TYR A 147 -26.39 42.25 -62.49
N ARG A 148 -26.21 43.54 -62.82
CA ARG A 148 -25.87 44.01 -64.17
C ARG A 148 -24.42 44.50 -64.17
N ARG A 149 -23.64 44.05 -65.13
CA ARG A 149 -22.19 44.32 -65.18
C ARG A 149 -21.77 45.39 -66.20
N TYR A 150 -22.71 46.19 -66.71
CA TYR A 150 -22.41 47.16 -67.76
C TYR A 150 -21.65 48.38 -67.23
N ASP A 151 -20.35 48.45 -67.50
CA ASP A 151 -19.55 49.69 -67.39
C ASP A 151 -19.20 50.19 -68.81
N PRO A 152 -19.73 51.34 -69.27
CA PRO A 152 -19.50 51.84 -70.63
C PRO A 152 -18.04 52.22 -70.94
N LYS A 153 -17.13 52.24 -69.95
CA LYS A 153 -15.72 52.63 -70.16
C LYS A 153 -14.73 51.47 -70.10
N SER A 154 -15.11 50.31 -69.59
CA SER A 154 -14.23 49.16 -69.42
C SER A 154 -14.83 47.97 -70.16
N GLY A 155 -14.15 47.50 -71.21
CA GLY A 155 -14.58 46.33 -71.98
C GLY A 155 -14.87 45.10 -71.11
N TYR A 156 -15.62 44.16 -71.67
CA TYR A 156 -16.07 42.92 -71.03
C TYR A 156 -14.95 42.25 -70.21
N SER A 157 -15.10 42.25 -68.88
CA SER A 157 -14.23 41.48 -68.00
C SER A 157 -14.71 40.02 -67.97
N SER A 158 -13.78 39.07 -68.10
CA SER A 158 -14.03 37.63 -68.15
C SER A 158 -14.28 37.02 -66.76
N ALA A 159 -15.38 37.40 -66.10
CA ALA A 159 -15.86 36.65 -64.93
C ALA A 159 -16.95 35.68 -65.35
N LYS A 160 -17.12 34.61 -64.57
CA LYS A 160 -18.05 33.53 -64.91
C LYS A 160 -19.49 34.07 -64.79
N PRO A 161 -20.38 33.87 -65.79
CA PRO A 161 -21.77 34.36 -65.75
C PRO A 161 -22.60 33.83 -64.58
N ILE A 162 -22.16 32.72 -63.99
CA ILE A 162 -22.71 32.08 -62.81
C ILE A 162 -21.57 31.90 -61.81
N GLU A 163 -21.70 32.53 -60.64
CA GLU A 163 -20.81 32.32 -59.49
C GLU A 163 -21.60 31.71 -58.34
N GLU A 164 -21.09 30.60 -57.78
CA GLU A 164 -21.65 30.03 -56.56
C GLU A 164 -21.32 30.96 -55.39
N LEU A 165 -22.34 31.42 -54.68
CA LEU A 165 -22.15 32.17 -53.45
C LEU A 165 -21.86 31.16 -52.33
N GLU A 166 -20.61 31.17 -51.83
CA GLU A 166 -20.26 30.42 -50.64
C GLU A 166 -21.08 30.97 -49.47
N ASN A 167 -21.96 30.15 -48.94
CA ASN A 167 -22.84 30.53 -47.85
C ASN A 167 -21.97 30.68 -46.58
N GLY A 168 -21.69 31.92 -46.16
CA GLY A 168 -20.80 32.24 -45.03
C GLY A 168 -21.19 31.60 -43.68
N VAL A 169 -22.42 31.10 -43.60
CA VAL A 169 -23.06 30.39 -42.50
C VAL A 169 -22.24 29.17 -42.03
N GLY A 170 -21.59 28.43 -42.95
CA GLY A 170 -20.92 27.17 -42.61
C GLY A 170 -19.72 27.35 -41.66
N LYS A 171 -18.99 28.46 -41.78
CA LYS A 171 -17.81 28.75 -40.94
C LYS A 171 -18.23 29.15 -39.53
N ASP A 172 -19.24 30.00 -39.41
CA ASP A 172 -19.75 30.46 -38.11
C ASP A 172 -20.45 29.32 -37.34
N ALA A 173 -21.25 28.50 -38.02
CA ALA A 173 -21.88 27.33 -37.40
C ALA A 173 -20.84 26.32 -36.89
N THR A 174 -19.81 26.03 -37.69
CA THR A 174 -18.70 25.14 -37.30
C THR A 174 -17.90 25.73 -36.13
N PHE A 175 -17.66 27.04 -36.15
CA PHE A 175 -16.98 27.74 -35.06
C PHE A 175 -17.77 27.65 -33.75
N TYR A 176 -19.07 28.02 -33.75
CA TYR A 176 -19.90 27.98 -32.55
C TYR A 176 -20.03 26.55 -32.00
N TYR A 177 -20.22 25.56 -32.87
CA TYR A 177 -20.27 24.16 -32.47
C TYR A 177 -18.94 23.69 -31.86
N GLY A 178 -17.81 24.06 -32.45
CA GLY A 178 -16.48 23.76 -31.91
C GLY A 178 -16.25 24.38 -30.53
N GLN A 179 -16.67 25.64 -30.32
CA GLN A 179 -16.59 26.29 -29.01
C GLN A 179 -17.49 25.62 -27.96
N ILE A 180 -18.66 25.12 -28.35
CA ILE A 180 -19.54 24.36 -27.46
C ILE A 180 -18.85 23.06 -26.99
N ILE A 181 -18.24 22.31 -27.90
CA ILE A 181 -17.48 21.10 -27.55
C ILE A 181 -16.33 21.43 -26.59
N ASN A 182 -15.57 22.49 -26.87
CA ASN A 182 -14.48 22.92 -25.99
C ASN A 182 -14.98 23.29 -24.59
N ASN A 183 -16.12 23.97 -24.49
CA ASN A 183 -16.72 24.31 -23.20
C ASN A 183 -17.26 23.08 -22.46
N ILE A 184 -17.79 22.09 -23.17
CA ILE A 184 -18.16 20.79 -22.56
C ILE A 184 -16.91 20.09 -22.01
N GLN A 185 -15.79 20.15 -22.73
CA GLN A 185 -14.53 19.60 -22.23
C GLN A 185 -14.04 20.36 -21.00
N LEU A 186 -14.16 21.69 -20.97
CA LEU A 186 -13.83 22.50 -19.80
C LEU A 186 -14.70 22.13 -18.58
N ILE A 187 -15.99 21.83 -18.78
CA ILE A 187 -16.87 21.33 -17.70
C ILE A 187 -16.37 19.97 -17.18
N ARG A 188 -15.97 19.06 -18.08
CA ARG A 188 -15.38 17.77 -17.70
C ARG A 188 -14.10 17.93 -16.89
N ASP A 189 -13.25 18.86 -17.30
CA ASP A 189 -11.98 19.15 -16.60
C ASP A 189 -12.22 19.74 -15.20
N ILE A 190 -13.17 20.68 -15.05
CA ILE A 190 -13.55 21.26 -13.75
C ILE A 190 -14.21 20.23 -12.83
N THR A 191 -15.06 19.36 -13.38
CA THR A 191 -15.77 18.33 -12.59
C THR A 191 -14.92 17.09 -12.29
N GLY A 192 -13.78 16.91 -12.97
CA GLY A 192 -12.95 15.72 -12.87
C GLY A 192 -13.53 14.48 -13.55
N LEU A 193 -14.56 14.63 -14.40
CA LEU A 193 -15.18 13.55 -15.16
C LEU A 193 -14.36 13.29 -16.44
N ASN A 194 -13.38 12.39 -16.34
CA ASN A 194 -12.62 11.95 -17.51
C ASN A 194 -13.35 10.78 -18.23
N GLU A 195 -13.15 10.63 -19.54
CA GLU A 195 -13.85 9.65 -20.40
C GLU A 195 -13.60 8.18 -19.97
N LEU A 196 -12.46 7.93 -19.32
CA LEU A 196 -12.10 6.64 -18.74
C LEU A 196 -12.81 6.37 -17.40
N THR A 197 -13.14 7.42 -16.64
CA THR A 197 -13.83 7.34 -15.34
C THR A 197 -15.36 7.23 -15.53
N ASP A 198 -15.91 7.77 -16.63
CA ASP A 198 -17.33 7.69 -17.01
C ASP A 198 -17.76 6.32 -17.58
N GLY A 199 -16.85 5.32 -17.56
CA GLY A 199 -17.14 3.94 -17.97
C GLY A 199 -17.42 3.75 -19.47
N SER A 200 -17.36 4.81 -20.27
CA SER A 200 -17.66 4.81 -21.71
C SER A 200 -16.56 4.20 -22.60
N THR A 201 -15.40 3.85 -22.05
CA THR A 201 -14.33 3.15 -22.79
C THR A 201 -13.84 1.92 -22.02
N PRO A 202 -14.46 0.74 -22.23
CA PRO A 202 -13.96 -0.50 -21.69
C PRO A 202 -12.94 -1.08 -22.67
N ASP A 203 -11.69 -0.62 -22.63
CA ASP A 203 -10.59 -1.41 -23.16
C ASP A 203 -9.61 -1.74 -22.03
N ALA A 204 -9.60 -3.01 -21.62
CA ALA A 204 -8.67 -3.54 -20.61
C ALA A 204 -7.19 -3.47 -21.06
N ARG A 205 -6.94 -3.00 -22.30
CA ARG A 205 -5.62 -2.81 -22.90
C ARG A 205 -5.22 -1.34 -23.04
N THR A 206 -6.08 -0.37 -22.73
CA THR A 206 -5.66 1.04 -22.72
C THR A 206 -4.54 1.18 -21.69
N LEU A 207 -3.34 1.50 -22.18
CA LEU A 207 -2.09 1.50 -21.42
C LEU A 207 -2.29 2.05 -20.00
N THR A 208 -1.80 1.31 -19.01
CA THR A 208 -1.84 1.67 -17.58
C THR A 208 -1.34 3.09 -17.31
N SER A 209 -0.47 3.63 -18.17
CA SER A 209 0.00 5.01 -18.12
C SER A 209 -1.05 6.05 -18.52
N VAL A 210 -1.87 5.80 -19.55
CA VAL A 210 -2.94 6.72 -19.98
C VAL A 210 -4.10 6.66 -18.99
N ALA A 211 -4.42 5.48 -18.48
CA ALA A 211 -5.37 5.30 -17.38
C ALA A 211 -4.88 5.99 -16.10
N ALA A 212 -3.60 5.88 -15.75
CA ALA A 212 -3.02 6.57 -14.61
C ALA A 212 -3.03 8.09 -14.78
N MET A 213 -2.67 8.62 -15.96
CA MET A 213 -2.74 10.06 -16.24
C MET A 213 -4.19 10.58 -16.18
N ALA A 214 -5.15 9.80 -16.68
CA ALA A 214 -6.56 10.16 -16.62
C ALA A 214 -7.10 10.16 -15.18
N GLN A 215 -6.71 9.17 -14.38
CA GLN A 215 -7.03 9.08 -12.96
C GLN A 215 -6.35 10.20 -12.15
N GLU A 216 -5.12 10.56 -12.49
CA GLU A 216 -4.38 11.68 -11.88
C GLU A 216 -5.08 13.02 -12.18
N GLY A 217 -5.53 13.23 -13.41
CA GLY A 217 -6.34 14.40 -13.78
C GLY A 217 -7.64 14.50 -12.98
N SER A 218 -8.36 13.38 -12.84
CA SER A 218 -9.58 13.30 -12.03
C SER A 218 -9.31 13.55 -10.54
N ASN A 219 -8.24 12.95 -10.01
CA ASN A 219 -7.82 13.14 -8.62
C ASN A 219 -7.41 14.58 -8.32
N ASN A 220 -6.79 15.30 -9.26
CA ASN A 220 -6.44 16.71 -9.09
C ASN A 220 -7.69 17.60 -9.01
N ALA A 221 -8.69 17.37 -9.86
CA ALA A 221 -9.95 18.11 -9.81
C ALA A 221 -10.72 17.83 -8.51
N LEU A 222 -10.73 16.56 -8.06
CA LEU A 222 -11.41 16.14 -6.84
C LEU A 222 -10.55 16.24 -5.57
N TYR A 223 -9.34 16.78 -5.68
CA TYR A 223 -8.36 16.80 -4.60
C TYR A 223 -8.90 17.45 -3.32
N TYR A 224 -9.60 18.57 -3.46
CA TYR A 224 -10.16 19.33 -2.34
C TYR A 224 -11.22 18.53 -1.57
N ILE A 225 -11.96 17.65 -2.25
CA ILE A 225 -12.94 16.76 -1.62
C ILE A 225 -12.21 15.65 -0.85
N LEU A 226 -11.20 15.04 -1.48
CA LEU A 226 -10.38 13.99 -0.84
C LEU A 226 -9.60 14.53 0.36
N ASP A 227 -9.04 15.73 0.26
CA ASP A 227 -8.35 16.40 1.37
C ASP A 227 -9.34 16.75 2.49
N GLY A 228 -10.54 17.22 2.14
CA GLY A 228 -11.60 17.46 3.10
C GLY A 228 -12.04 16.21 3.84
N GLU A 229 -12.23 15.10 3.12
CA GLU A 229 -12.53 13.80 3.73
C GLU A 229 -11.41 13.38 4.69
N ARG A 230 -10.15 13.48 4.26
CA ARG A 230 -8.99 13.16 5.08
C ARG A 230 -8.92 14.01 6.34
N ASP A 231 -9.07 15.33 6.23
CA ASP A 231 -9.01 16.26 7.36
C ASP A 231 -10.16 16.05 8.35
N ILE A 232 -11.39 15.86 7.87
CA ILE A 232 -12.54 15.54 8.72
C ILE A 232 -12.29 14.23 9.46
N LEU A 233 -11.84 13.20 8.75
CA LEU A 233 -11.57 11.89 9.31
C LEU A 233 -10.44 11.97 10.36
N GLU A 234 -9.38 12.75 10.10
CA GLU A 234 -8.26 12.92 11.02
C GLU A 234 -8.72 13.58 12.32
N ARG A 235 -9.47 14.68 12.19
CA ARG A 235 -10.01 15.43 13.33
C ARG A 235 -11.00 14.59 14.12
N ALA A 236 -11.89 13.87 13.44
CA ALA A 236 -12.86 12.99 14.08
C ALA A 236 -12.18 11.85 14.85
N CYS A 237 -11.22 11.17 14.22
CA CYS A 237 -10.44 10.13 14.86
C CYS A 237 -9.63 10.67 16.05
N GLY A 238 -9.00 11.85 15.90
CA GLY A 238 -8.24 12.52 16.95
C GLY A 238 -9.11 12.88 18.16
N ASP A 239 -10.33 13.31 17.91
CA ASP A 239 -11.29 13.66 18.94
C ASP A 239 -11.90 12.43 19.63
N MET A 240 -12.12 11.34 18.88
CA MET A 240 -12.52 10.04 19.47
C MET A 240 -11.42 9.48 20.38
N LEU A 241 -10.16 9.55 19.94
CA LEU A 241 -8.99 9.14 20.69
C LEU A 241 -8.89 9.86 22.04
N LEU A 242 -9.03 11.19 22.05
CA LEU A 242 -8.99 11.99 23.27
C LEU A 242 -10.08 11.56 24.26
N ARG A 243 -11.28 11.26 23.77
CA ARG A 243 -12.39 10.77 24.61
C ARG A 243 -12.09 9.39 25.17
N ILE A 244 -11.54 8.47 24.38
CA ILE A 244 -11.15 7.13 24.85
C ILE A 244 -10.11 7.23 25.97
N GLN A 245 -9.09 8.09 25.80
CA GLN A 245 -8.07 8.32 26.82
C GLN A 245 -8.64 8.86 28.13
N ASP A 246 -9.56 9.83 28.04
CA ASP A 246 -10.22 10.40 29.21
C ASP A 246 -11.10 9.36 29.93
N ILE A 247 -11.83 8.52 29.19
CA ILE A 247 -12.62 7.41 29.75
C ILE A 247 -11.76 6.40 30.49
N ILE A 248 -10.58 6.07 29.95
CA ILE A 248 -9.63 5.14 30.57
C ILE A 248 -9.05 5.74 31.86
N GLN A 249 -8.66 7.01 31.85
CA GLN A 249 -8.15 7.72 33.04
C GLN A 249 -9.21 7.87 34.14
N ASN A 250 -10.46 8.14 33.76
CA ASN A 250 -11.57 8.30 34.72
C ASN A 250 -12.14 6.96 35.21
N GLY A 251 -11.74 5.83 34.61
CA GLY A 251 -12.07 4.47 35.05
C GLY A 251 -13.54 4.05 34.92
N LYS A 252 -14.41 4.87 34.30
CA LYS A 252 -15.85 4.62 34.19
C LYS A 252 -16.29 4.53 32.73
N GLY A 253 -17.04 3.49 32.36
CA GLY A 253 -17.66 3.36 31.03
C GLY A 253 -16.84 2.66 29.95
N TYR A 254 -15.66 2.11 30.29
CA TYR A 254 -14.78 1.41 29.34
C TYR A 254 -15.37 0.09 28.80
N ASP A 255 -16.33 -0.52 29.51
CA ASP A 255 -16.94 -1.79 29.11
C ASP A 255 -17.73 -1.69 27.80
N GLY A 256 -18.32 -0.52 27.50
CA GLY A 256 -18.99 -0.28 26.21
C GLY A 256 -18.03 -0.33 25.02
N TYR A 257 -16.79 0.15 25.22
CA TYR A 257 -15.76 0.19 24.18
C TYR A 257 -15.07 -1.17 23.97
N LYS A 258 -15.09 -2.07 24.96
CA LYS A 258 -14.55 -3.44 24.80
C LYS A 258 -15.24 -4.21 23.67
N ARG A 259 -16.55 -4.04 23.51
CA ARG A 259 -17.31 -4.70 22.45
C ARG A 259 -16.94 -4.17 21.06
N SER A 260 -16.66 -2.87 20.94
CA SER A 260 -16.40 -2.22 19.65
C SER A 260 -14.93 -2.27 19.22
N LEU A 261 -13.98 -2.15 20.16
CA LEU A 261 -12.55 -2.09 19.85
C LEU A 261 -11.83 -3.43 20.06
N GLY A 262 -12.46 -4.39 20.74
CA GLY A 262 -11.86 -5.66 21.13
C GLY A 262 -11.05 -5.57 22.43
N THR A 263 -10.99 -6.70 23.15
CA THR A 263 -10.36 -6.81 24.47
C THR A 263 -8.87 -6.45 24.45
N ASN A 264 -8.13 -6.98 23.46
CA ASN A 264 -6.68 -6.77 23.34
C ASN A 264 -6.33 -5.29 23.12
N SER A 265 -7.14 -4.61 22.30
CA SER A 265 -7.01 -3.16 22.10
C SER A 265 -7.20 -2.48 23.45
N VAL A 266 -8.34 -2.64 24.12
CA VAL A 266 -8.59 -1.93 25.40
C VAL A 266 -7.54 -2.24 26.48
N GLU A 267 -7.01 -3.45 26.54
CA GLU A 267 -5.91 -3.81 27.45
C GLU A 267 -4.59 -3.10 27.12
N TYR A 268 -4.25 -2.97 25.84
CA TYR A 268 -3.09 -2.16 25.42
C TYR A 268 -3.22 -0.71 25.88
N TRP A 269 -4.43 -0.14 25.82
CA TRP A 269 -4.68 1.24 26.22
C TRP A 269 -4.62 1.43 27.74
N LYS A 270 -4.99 0.39 28.51
CA LYS A 270 -4.82 0.37 29.97
C LYS A 270 -3.35 0.27 30.36
N ALA A 271 -2.58 -0.59 29.70
CA ALA A 271 -1.14 -0.73 29.94
C ALA A 271 -0.37 0.57 29.62
N SER A 272 -0.93 1.41 28.76
CA SER A 272 -0.37 2.68 28.30
C SER A 272 -0.95 3.92 29.00
N GLU A 273 -1.54 3.79 30.18
CA GLU A 273 -2.20 4.88 30.95
C GLU A 273 -1.35 6.18 31.08
N LYS A 274 -0.02 6.05 31.08
CA LYS A 274 0.93 7.18 31.19
C LYS A 274 1.38 7.80 29.87
N LEU A 275 1.01 7.23 28.71
CA LEU A 275 1.45 7.75 27.42
C LEU A 275 0.65 9.00 27.04
N PRO A 276 1.32 10.15 26.78
CA PRO A 276 0.64 11.38 26.40
C PRO A 276 0.00 11.23 25.01
N ALA A 277 -1.11 11.95 24.78
CA ALA A 277 -1.89 11.89 23.54
C ALA A 277 -1.07 12.08 22.25
N HIS A 278 0.08 12.78 22.32
CA HIS A 278 1.00 12.96 21.19
C HIS A 278 1.65 11.65 20.70
N VAL A 279 1.72 10.62 21.54
CA VAL A 279 2.32 9.32 21.18
C VAL A 279 1.35 8.45 20.39
N PHE A 280 0.05 8.73 20.50
CA PHE A 280 -0.98 8.10 19.67
C PHE A 280 -1.25 8.96 18.43
N GLY A 281 -0.19 9.29 17.69
CA GLY A 281 -0.32 9.97 16.40
C GLY A 281 -1.21 9.14 15.49
N ILE A 282 -2.36 9.69 15.10
CA ILE A 282 -3.26 9.03 14.16
C ILE A 282 -2.70 9.32 12.77
N ASN A 283 -2.11 8.31 12.17
CA ASN A 283 -1.70 8.39 10.77
C ASN A 283 -2.85 7.88 9.92
N LEU A 284 -3.43 8.77 9.13
CA LEU A 284 -4.34 8.37 8.07
C LEU A 284 -3.53 8.02 6.84
N GLU A 285 -3.67 6.77 6.42
CA GLU A 285 -3.08 6.27 5.21
C GLU A 285 -4.19 5.95 4.22
N ILE A 286 -4.06 6.47 3.01
CA ILE A 286 -4.95 6.12 1.91
C ILE A 286 -4.77 4.63 1.65
N ARG A 287 -5.88 3.92 1.44
CA ARG A 287 -5.85 2.49 1.13
C ARG A 287 -4.85 2.25 -0.02
N PRO A 288 -3.91 1.30 0.12
CA PRO A 288 -2.92 1.05 -0.90
C PRO A 288 -3.59 0.63 -2.21
N ASP A 289 -3.12 1.24 -3.30
CA ASP A 289 -3.58 0.98 -4.65
C ASP A 289 -3.37 -0.50 -5.03
N GLU A 290 -4.21 -1.01 -5.93
CA GLU A 290 -4.23 -2.42 -6.35
C GLU A 290 -2.86 -2.84 -6.91
N MET A 291 -2.15 -1.91 -7.56
CA MET A 291 -0.78 -2.11 -8.03
C MET A 291 0.23 -2.31 -6.88
N ALA A 292 0.10 -1.58 -5.77
CA ALA A 292 0.96 -1.77 -4.60
C ALA A 292 0.72 -3.12 -3.93
N ARG A 293 -0.55 -3.55 -3.90
CA ARG A 293 -0.95 -4.87 -3.42
C ARG A 293 -0.41 -5.99 -4.30
N GLN A 294 -0.50 -5.83 -5.63
CA GLN A 294 0.01 -6.79 -6.59
C GLN A 294 1.54 -6.95 -6.49
N ARG A 295 2.29 -5.85 -6.34
CA ARG A 295 3.74 -5.91 -6.07
C ARG A 295 4.05 -6.69 -4.80
N LEU A 296 3.27 -6.49 -3.74
CA LEU A 296 3.50 -7.23 -2.49
C LEU A 296 3.19 -8.72 -2.64
N LEU A 297 2.14 -9.09 -3.38
CA LEU A 297 1.82 -10.48 -3.72
C LEU A 297 2.91 -11.14 -4.57
N GLU A 298 3.50 -10.40 -5.52
CA GLU A 298 4.63 -10.87 -6.32
C GLU A 298 5.86 -11.14 -5.44
N TYR A 299 6.19 -10.22 -4.53
CA TYR A 299 7.27 -10.47 -3.55
C TYR A 299 6.96 -11.66 -2.65
N ALA A 300 5.73 -11.77 -2.13
CA ALA A 300 5.33 -12.85 -1.24
C ALA A 300 5.39 -14.22 -1.92
N THR A 301 4.94 -14.34 -3.18
CA THR A 301 5.01 -15.57 -3.96
C THR A 301 6.46 -15.98 -4.26
N LYS A 302 7.35 -15.01 -4.56
CA LYS A 302 8.78 -15.28 -4.73
C LYS A 302 9.41 -15.85 -3.45
N TYR A 303 9.15 -15.25 -2.29
CA TYR A 303 9.70 -15.72 -1.00
C TYR A 303 9.05 -17.02 -0.50
N ALA A 304 7.84 -17.34 -0.94
CA ALA A 304 7.22 -18.64 -0.70
C ALA A 304 7.95 -19.76 -1.46
N GLY A 305 8.42 -19.48 -2.69
CA GLY A 305 9.25 -20.41 -3.47
C GLY A 305 10.57 -20.79 -2.77
N ASP A 306 11.16 -19.86 -2.02
CA ASP A 306 12.39 -20.09 -1.24
C ASP A 306 12.15 -20.80 0.11
N GLY A 307 10.89 -21.17 0.43
CA GLY A 307 10.51 -21.88 1.66
C GLY A 307 10.42 -20.99 2.91
N GLY A 308 10.49 -19.66 2.77
CA GLY A 308 10.39 -18.72 3.89
C GLY A 308 8.95 -18.37 4.30
N LEU A 309 8.02 -18.39 3.34
CA LEU A 309 6.60 -18.10 3.52
C LEU A 309 5.75 -19.29 3.11
N GLN A 310 4.61 -19.48 3.76
CA GLN A 310 3.64 -20.52 3.41
C GLN A 310 2.46 -19.91 2.63
N PRO A 311 1.69 -20.71 1.87
CA PRO A 311 0.50 -20.25 1.17
C PRO A 311 -0.52 -19.53 2.07
N GLU A 312 -0.64 -19.94 3.35
CA GLU A 312 -1.52 -19.30 4.34
C GLU A 312 -1.13 -17.85 4.65
N ASP A 313 0.15 -17.51 4.53
CA ASP A 313 0.62 -16.14 4.73
C ASP A 313 0.23 -15.23 3.54
N ILE A 314 0.07 -15.81 2.35
CA ILE A 314 -0.39 -15.09 1.15
C ILE A 314 -1.89 -14.79 1.28
N PHE A 315 -2.69 -15.75 1.75
CA PHE A 315 -4.11 -15.49 2.04
C PHE A 315 -4.31 -14.42 3.12
N LEU A 316 -3.37 -14.28 4.06
CA LEU A 316 -3.41 -13.19 5.04
C LEU A 316 -3.23 -11.81 4.38
N ILE A 317 -2.37 -11.70 3.37
CA ILE A 317 -2.19 -10.47 2.59
C ILE A 317 -3.47 -10.13 1.81
N GLU A 318 -4.10 -11.15 1.22
CA GLU A 318 -5.36 -10.98 0.48
C GLU A 318 -6.55 -10.60 1.37
N SER A 319 -6.51 -10.97 2.65
CA SER A 319 -7.58 -10.65 3.61
C SER A 319 -7.34 -9.38 4.43
N THR A 320 -6.10 -8.88 4.49
CA THR A 320 -5.78 -7.68 5.29
C THR A 320 -5.88 -6.41 4.46
N ASP A 321 -6.66 -5.43 4.93
CA ASP A 321 -6.81 -4.13 4.26
C ASP A 321 -5.60 -3.20 4.42
N ASN A 322 -4.83 -3.38 5.50
CA ASN A 322 -3.62 -2.61 5.78
C ASN A 322 -2.36 -3.37 5.31
N LEU A 323 -1.78 -2.91 4.21
CA LEU A 323 -0.58 -3.54 3.61
C LEU A 323 0.65 -3.47 4.50
N LYS A 324 0.84 -2.40 5.29
CA LYS A 324 1.98 -2.30 6.23
C LYS A 324 1.84 -3.27 7.38
N GLN A 325 0.63 -3.40 7.92
CA GLN A 325 0.36 -4.40 8.95
C GLN A 325 0.61 -5.82 8.40
N ALA A 326 0.20 -6.09 7.16
CA ALA A 326 0.54 -7.34 6.49
C ALA A 326 2.07 -7.51 6.36
N GLN A 327 2.81 -6.48 5.95
CA GLN A 327 4.28 -6.51 5.90
C GLN A 327 4.92 -6.79 7.25
N GLU A 328 4.47 -6.15 8.32
CA GLU A 328 4.98 -6.37 9.68
C GLU A 328 4.72 -7.81 10.13
N ILE A 329 3.50 -8.31 9.94
CA ILE A 329 3.15 -9.69 10.31
C ILE A 329 3.99 -10.68 9.49
N LEU A 330 4.15 -10.46 8.19
CA LEU A 330 5.00 -11.30 7.35
C LEU A 330 6.47 -11.27 7.79
N SER A 331 7.01 -10.08 8.08
CA SER A 331 8.39 -9.93 8.54
C SER A 331 8.63 -10.66 9.86
N TYR A 332 7.66 -10.57 10.78
CA TYR A 332 7.70 -11.28 12.05
C TYR A 332 7.61 -12.80 11.86
N ARG A 333 6.68 -13.29 11.04
CA ARG A 333 6.55 -14.72 10.74
C ARG A 333 7.78 -15.27 10.03
N PHE A 334 8.32 -14.54 9.07
CA PHE A 334 9.55 -14.89 8.38
C PHE A 334 10.74 -14.97 9.34
N ALA A 335 10.93 -13.96 10.20
CA ALA A 335 12.00 -13.97 11.21
C ALA A 335 11.86 -15.13 12.20
N LYS A 336 10.63 -15.42 12.64
CA LYS A 336 10.33 -16.53 13.53
C LYS A 336 10.66 -17.87 12.86
N ARG A 337 10.18 -18.10 11.62
CA ARG A 337 10.47 -19.35 10.89
C ARG A 337 11.95 -19.51 10.60
N ARG A 338 12.65 -18.45 10.19
CA ARG A 338 14.10 -18.51 9.97
C ARG A 338 14.85 -18.95 11.23
N LYS A 339 14.42 -18.45 12.40
CA LYS A 339 14.96 -18.87 13.70
C LYS A 339 14.63 -20.33 14.02
N GLU A 340 13.41 -20.79 13.73
CA GLU A 340 13.02 -22.19 13.89
C GLU A 340 13.82 -23.12 12.97
N THR A 341 14.00 -22.76 11.69
CA THR A 341 14.84 -23.51 10.74
C THR A 341 16.29 -23.53 11.18
N GLN A 342 16.85 -22.41 11.65
CA GLN A 342 18.22 -22.35 12.17
C GLN A 342 18.39 -23.21 13.42
N ASN A 343 17.43 -23.15 14.36
CA ASN A 343 17.43 -23.99 15.54
C ASN A 343 17.32 -25.47 15.18
N HIS A 344 16.46 -25.81 14.20
CA HIS A 344 16.30 -27.17 13.72
C HIS A 344 17.58 -27.68 13.03
N GLN A 345 18.24 -26.85 12.21
CA GLN A 345 19.54 -27.18 11.60
C GLN A 345 20.64 -27.36 12.65
N MET A 346 20.70 -26.50 13.67
CA MET A 346 21.65 -26.67 14.77
C MET A 346 21.37 -27.93 15.59
N THR A 347 20.09 -28.27 15.81
CA THR A 347 19.70 -29.50 16.50
C THR A 347 20.10 -30.72 15.68
N LEU A 348 19.78 -30.75 14.39
CA LEU A 348 20.20 -31.81 13.47
C LEU A 348 21.73 -31.95 13.39
N GLN A 349 22.47 -30.85 13.38
CA GLN A 349 23.92 -30.87 13.37
C GLN A 349 24.48 -31.41 14.68
N ARG A 350 23.91 -31.00 15.81
CA ARG A 350 24.28 -31.53 17.12
C ARG A 350 23.96 -33.03 17.22
N ASP A 351 22.79 -33.45 16.76
CA ASP A 351 22.39 -34.86 16.76
C ASP A 351 23.31 -35.69 15.85
N ARG A 352 23.76 -35.15 14.70
CA ARG A 352 24.77 -35.80 13.85
C ARG A 352 26.12 -35.93 14.55
N VAL A 353 26.60 -34.87 15.19
CA VAL A 353 27.88 -34.91 15.94
C VAL A 353 27.79 -35.88 17.11
N GLU A 354 26.67 -35.90 17.83
CA GLU A 354 26.44 -36.84 18.94
C GLU A 354 26.35 -38.29 18.45
N ALA A 355 25.69 -38.54 17.31
CA ALA A 355 25.65 -39.86 16.68
C ALA A 355 27.03 -40.31 16.18
N GLU A 356 27.82 -39.41 15.57
CA GLU A 356 29.21 -39.69 15.17
C GLU A 356 30.10 -39.96 16.38
N GLN A 357 29.93 -39.21 17.48
CA GLN A 357 30.69 -39.40 18.70
C GLN A 357 30.33 -40.70 19.42
N GLN A 358 29.04 -41.05 19.50
CA GLN A 358 28.61 -42.34 20.03
C GLN A 358 29.11 -43.51 19.17
N SER A 359 29.10 -43.37 17.84
CA SER A 359 29.69 -44.37 16.94
C SER A 359 31.20 -44.51 17.12
N ALA A 360 31.92 -43.41 17.32
CA ALA A 360 33.36 -43.42 17.56
C ALA A 360 33.72 -44.03 18.93
N VAL A 361 32.95 -43.71 19.99
CA VAL A 361 33.13 -44.28 21.33
C VAL A 361 32.76 -45.77 21.36
N ALA A 362 31.72 -46.18 20.63
CA ALA A 362 31.37 -47.59 20.48
C ALA A 362 32.45 -48.37 19.72
N GLN A 363 33.00 -47.82 18.63
CA GLN A 363 34.14 -48.41 17.92
C GLN A 363 35.40 -48.50 18.80
N GLU A 364 35.67 -47.49 19.62
CA GLU A 364 36.85 -47.50 20.49
C GLU A 364 36.67 -48.46 21.69
N GLN A 365 35.46 -48.57 22.25
CA GLN A 365 35.16 -49.61 23.24
C GLN A 365 35.25 -51.02 22.66
N GLU A 366 34.80 -51.24 21.42
CA GLU A 366 35.01 -52.50 20.73
C GLU A 366 36.50 -52.79 20.58
N ARG A 367 37.30 -51.84 20.06
CA ARG A 367 38.75 -52.00 19.95
C ARG A 367 39.43 -52.31 21.28
N GLN A 368 39.02 -51.65 22.37
CA GLN A 368 39.55 -51.92 23.70
C GLN A 368 39.15 -53.30 24.21
N ARG A 369 37.92 -53.76 23.95
CA ARG A 369 37.52 -55.14 24.25
C ARG A 369 38.32 -56.15 23.45
N THR A 370 38.50 -55.93 22.15
CA THR A 370 39.30 -56.83 21.30
C THR A 370 40.76 -56.88 21.78
N ALA A 371 41.35 -55.74 22.13
CA ALA A 371 42.71 -55.67 22.65
C ALA A 371 42.86 -56.32 24.05
N GLN A 372 41.84 -56.21 24.92
CA GLN A 372 41.83 -56.91 26.21
C GLN A 372 41.72 -58.42 26.04
N LEU A 373 40.84 -58.88 25.14
CA LEU A 373 40.66 -60.29 24.82
C LEU A 373 41.92 -60.88 24.20
N GLU A 374 42.61 -60.16 23.31
CA GLU A 374 43.91 -60.57 22.78
C GLU A 374 45.00 -60.67 23.86
N ASN A 375 45.01 -59.77 24.83
CA ASN A 375 45.98 -59.79 25.92
C ASN A 375 45.70 -60.93 26.93
N GLU A 376 44.44 -61.24 27.21
CA GLU A 376 44.05 -62.41 28.00
C GLU A 376 44.44 -63.70 27.28
N LEU A 377 44.15 -63.81 25.98
CA LEU A 377 44.51 -64.98 25.18
C LEU A 377 46.03 -65.20 25.11
N LYS A 378 46.83 -64.12 25.08
CA LYS A 378 48.30 -64.20 25.20
C LYS A 378 48.74 -64.68 26.58
N LYS A 379 48.12 -64.21 27.66
CA LYS A 379 48.44 -64.66 29.03
C LYS A 379 48.08 -66.13 29.24
N ASP A 380 46.95 -66.58 28.69
CA ASP A 380 46.53 -67.98 28.74
C ASP A 380 47.45 -68.89 27.92
N LEU A 381 47.91 -68.42 26.75
CA LEU A 381 48.92 -69.15 25.98
C LEU A 381 50.27 -69.24 26.70
N GLU A 382 50.70 -68.17 27.40
CA GLU A 382 51.92 -68.20 28.19
C GLU A 382 51.81 -69.08 29.44
N SER A 383 50.66 -69.07 30.12
CA SER A 383 50.42 -69.93 31.29
C SER A 383 50.34 -71.41 30.87
N HIS A 384 49.70 -71.72 29.74
CA HIS A 384 49.70 -73.07 29.17
C HIS A 384 51.11 -73.54 28.80
N LYS A 385 51.93 -72.68 28.19
CA LYS A 385 53.33 -73.00 27.89
C LYS A 385 54.13 -73.31 29.14
N LYS A 386 53.99 -72.49 30.20
CA LYS A 386 54.66 -72.73 31.48
C LYS A 386 54.16 -74.02 32.17
N GLY A 387 52.86 -74.32 32.08
CA GLY A 387 52.30 -75.57 32.59
C GLY A 387 52.88 -76.80 31.90
N LEU A 388 53.01 -76.76 30.57
CA LEU A 388 53.66 -77.82 29.79
C LEU A 388 55.15 -77.97 30.16
N GLU A 389 55.85 -76.86 30.41
CA GLU A 389 57.26 -76.89 30.81
C GLU A 389 57.46 -77.54 32.18
N VAL A 390 56.59 -77.25 33.15
CA VAL A 390 56.58 -77.89 34.47
C VAL A 390 56.24 -79.38 34.36
N GLU A 391 55.31 -79.76 33.48
CA GLU A 391 54.97 -81.17 33.25
C GLU A 391 56.15 -81.93 32.62
N PHE A 392 56.86 -81.32 31.66
CA PHE A 392 58.08 -81.87 31.09
C PHE A 392 59.21 -82.06 32.10
N GLU A 393 59.41 -81.07 33.00
CA GLU A 393 60.35 -81.17 34.12
C GLU A 393 59.98 -82.34 35.06
N HIS A 394 58.69 -82.49 35.36
CA HIS A 394 58.21 -83.55 36.25
C HIS A 394 58.36 -84.95 35.62
N LEU A 395 58.12 -85.08 34.31
CA LEU A 395 58.38 -86.29 33.54
C LEU A 395 59.87 -86.64 33.50
N ARG A 396 60.76 -85.67 33.31
CA ARG A 396 62.21 -85.87 33.39
C ARG A 396 62.65 -86.32 34.78
N HIS A 397 62.08 -85.75 35.83
CA HIS A 397 62.38 -86.15 37.19
C HIS A 397 61.95 -87.59 37.47
N LYS A 398 60.75 -88.01 37.03
CA LYS A 398 60.29 -89.40 37.14
C LYS A 398 61.19 -90.38 36.37
N HIS A 399 61.60 -90.02 35.16
CA HIS A 399 62.50 -90.87 34.37
C HIS A 399 63.85 -91.06 35.07
N ARG A 400 64.39 -89.99 35.67
CA ARG A 400 65.64 -90.04 36.44
C ARG A 400 65.53 -90.91 37.70
N MET A 401 64.38 -90.88 38.37
CA MET A 401 64.13 -91.76 39.54
C MET A 401 64.04 -93.24 39.13
N SER A 402 63.40 -93.54 38.01
CA SER A 402 63.31 -94.92 37.50
C SER A 402 64.68 -95.49 37.10
N GLU A 403 65.57 -94.67 36.51
CA GLU A 403 66.93 -95.10 36.19
C GLU A 403 67.77 -95.43 37.45
N LEU A 404 67.56 -94.67 38.54
CA LEU A 404 68.23 -94.91 39.81
C LEU A 404 67.76 -96.21 40.48
N GLU A 405 66.45 -96.49 40.46
CA GLU A 405 65.89 -97.74 41.01
C GLU A 405 66.42 -98.97 40.28
N LEU A 406 66.51 -98.91 38.94
CA LEU A 406 66.99 -100.01 38.11
C LEU A 406 68.50 -100.27 38.29
N SER A 407 69.26 -99.25 38.69
CA SER A 407 70.67 -99.37 39.06
C SER A 407 70.86 -100.02 40.44
N ALA A 408 70.00 -99.70 41.41
CA ALA A 408 70.06 -100.25 42.76
C ALA A 408 69.70 -101.74 42.81
N GLU A 409 68.81 -102.20 41.92
CA GLU A 409 68.43 -103.61 41.81
C GLU A 409 69.56 -104.50 41.25
N LYS A 410 70.40 -103.94 40.35
CA LYS A 410 71.58 -104.65 39.82
C LYS A 410 72.68 -104.81 40.86
N ASP A 411 72.86 -103.84 41.74
CA ASP A 411 73.89 -103.90 42.80
C ASP A 411 73.53 -104.90 43.91
N GLN A 412 72.23 -105.16 44.14
CA GLN A 412 71.78 -106.18 45.09
C GLN A 412 71.94 -107.62 44.56
N SER A 413 71.84 -107.84 43.24
CA SER A 413 72.04 -109.19 42.68
C SER A 413 73.52 -109.59 42.60
N MET A 414 74.45 -108.65 42.38
CA MET A 414 75.89 -108.94 42.39
C MET A 414 76.42 -109.31 43.79
N LYS A 415 75.89 -108.70 44.86
CA LYS A 415 76.29 -109.04 46.24
C LYS A 415 75.78 -110.42 46.71
N ALA A 416 74.75 -110.97 46.07
CA ALA A 416 74.23 -112.30 46.40
C ALA A 416 75.03 -113.45 45.72
N MET A 417 75.74 -113.18 44.62
CA MET A 417 76.61 -114.18 43.96
C MET A 417 77.98 -114.34 44.62
N ASP A 418 78.52 -113.30 45.27
CA ASP A 418 79.84 -113.36 45.92
C ASP A 418 79.83 -114.12 47.27
N MET A 419 78.67 -114.21 47.96
CA MET A 419 78.56 -114.96 49.22
C MET A 419 78.41 -116.47 49.04
N ALA A 420 78.14 -116.97 47.82
CA ALA A 420 78.02 -118.42 47.55
C ALA A 420 79.37 -119.10 47.25
N ARG A 421 80.47 -118.34 47.13
CA ARG A 421 81.79 -118.84 46.75
C ARG A 421 82.71 -119.18 47.94
N ASP A 422 82.38 -118.74 49.15
CA ASP A 422 83.23 -118.87 50.36
C ASP A 422 82.78 -119.94 51.39
N ALA A 423 81.86 -120.86 51.02
CA ALA A 423 81.35 -121.90 51.93
C ALA A 423 81.48 -123.37 51.44
N MET A 424 82.35 -123.65 50.46
CA MET A 424 82.73 -125.03 50.10
C MET A 424 84.24 -125.14 49.80
N GLY A 425 84.96 -125.93 50.61
CA GLY A 425 86.16 -126.63 50.12
C GLY A 425 87.49 -126.32 50.81
N GLY A 426 87.54 -126.45 52.14
CA GLY A 426 88.76 -126.82 52.85
C GLY A 426 88.66 -128.26 53.36
N ALA A 427 88.63 -129.23 52.44
CA ALA A 427 88.95 -130.65 52.62
C ALA A 427 89.09 -131.29 51.22
#